data_AF-A0A3C1S2A8-F1
#
_entry.id   AF-A0A3C1S2A8-F1
#
_cell.length_a   1.000
_cell.length_b   1.000
_cell.length_c   1.000
_cell.angle_alpha   90.00
_cell.angle_beta   90.00
_cell.angle_gamma   90.00
#
_symmetry.space_group_name_H-M   'P 1'
#
loop_
_entity.id
_entity.type
_entity.pdbx_description
1 polymer ?
#
loop_
_entity_poly.entity_id
_entity_poly.type
_entity_poly.pdbx_seq_one_letter_code
_entity_poly.pdbx_strand_id
1 'polypeptide(L)'
;ALSNRSLAACKPRHNFRNFNSDNFKQDLNSNLSNLQFCNSFEDKVNTFQDSLKYYYNKHAPLKQSKIQYNERPIWLDHDYVVQRALRRKLERIYKRTQSLEDELNFKMQRAQCALLVGEKVDKYYSGMIESSKGNSRSLFKMYEKMVGNTKSSQSSELPDIEKHGGNLALANLFNNYFINKVAIASKHIESQLHLQNVSDLSPPGILATVNEVSENIHYLSRFKL
;
A
#
# COMPACT_ATOMS: atom_id res chain seq x y z
N ALA A 1 14.13 -25.18 6.74
CA ALA A 1 13.46 -25.92 5.64
C ALA A 1 12.79 -24.90 4.73
N LEU A 2 13.43 -24.62 3.60
CA LEU A 2 13.05 -23.58 2.64
C LEU A 2 11.87 -24.03 1.77
N SER A 3 11.01 -23.06 1.48
CA SER A 3 10.38 -22.85 0.18
C SER A 3 9.76 -24.06 -0.52
N ASN A 4 8.50 -24.34 -0.18
CA ASN A 4 7.55 -24.97 -1.10
C ASN A 4 6.13 -24.48 -0.78
N ARG A 5 5.89 -23.17 -0.92
CA ARG A 5 4.53 -22.71 -1.20
C ARG A 5 4.45 -22.61 -2.71
N SER A 6 4.11 -23.73 -3.33
CA SER A 6 3.74 -23.76 -4.74
C SER A 6 2.80 -22.58 -5.01
N LEU A 7 3.07 -21.82 -6.06
CA LEU A 7 2.12 -20.87 -6.62
C LEU A 7 0.81 -21.65 -6.76
N ALA A 8 -0.15 -21.41 -5.87
CA ALA A 8 -1.45 -22.05 -5.97
C ALA A 8 -2.01 -21.58 -7.30
N ALA A 9 -1.98 -22.47 -8.30
CA ALA A 9 -2.50 -22.20 -9.61
C ALA A 9 -3.97 -21.83 -9.43
N CYS A 10 -4.27 -20.54 -9.50
CA CYS A 10 -5.65 -20.10 -9.36
C CYS A 10 -6.41 -20.71 -10.52
N LYS A 11 -7.43 -21.51 -10.21
CA LYS A 11 -8.31 -22.05 -11.24
C LYS A 11 -8.78 -20.91 -12.14
N PRO A 12 -8.72 -21.06 -13.47
CA PRO A 12 -9.20 -20.04 -14.39
C PRO A 12 -10.66 -19.72 -14.06
N ARG A 13 -11.00 -18.42 -14.08
CA ARG A 13 -12.37 -17.96 -13.80
C ARG A 13 -12.82 -17.00 -14.89
N HIS A 14 -14.09 -17.08 -15.27
CA HIS A 14 -14.68 -16.16 -16.22
C HIS A 14 -14.79 -14.76 -15.63
N ASN A 15 -14.41 -13.76 -16.40
CA ASN A 15 -14.43 -12.37 -15.97
C ASN A 15 -15.77 -11.72 -16.33
N PHE A 16 -16.61 -11.51 -15.33
CA PHE A 16 -17.93 -10.88 -15.48
C PHE A 16 -17.93 -9.35 -15.31
N ARG A 17 -16.76 -8.71 -15.14
CA ARG A 17 -16.67 -7.28 -14.82
C ARG A 17 -17.39 -6.37 -15.82
N ASN A 18 -17.41 -6.74 -17.09
CA ASN A 18 -18.08 -6.00 -18.17
C ASN A 18 -19.15 -6.86 -18.87
N PHE A 19 -19.71 -7.84 -18.17
CA PHE A 19 -20.70 -8.74 -18.77
C PHE A 19 -22.02 -7.99 -19.02
N ASN A 20 -22.43 -7.93 -20.29
CA ASN A 20 -23.72 -7.37 -20.69
C ASN A 20 -24.69 -8.52 -21.01
N SER A 21 -25.71 -8.66 -20.16
CA SER A 21 -26.71 -9.73 -20.26
C SER A 21 -27.53 -9.64 -21.55
N ASP A 22 -27.87 -8.43 -22.00
CA ASP A 22 -28.76 -8.24 -23.15
C ASP A 22 -28.03 -8.51 -24.46
N ASN A 23 -26.77 -8.05 -24.58
CA ASN A 23 -25.93 -8.38 -25.73
C ASN A 23 -25.63 -9.89 -25.82
N PHE A 24 -25.44 -10.56 -24.68
CA PHE A 24 -25.26 -12.01 -24.65
C PHE A 24 -26.50 -12.76 -25.14
N LYS A 25 -27.70 -12.36 -24.69
CA LYS A 25 -28.96 -12.96 -25.16
C LYS A 25 -29.18 -12.73 -26.65
N GLN A 26 -28.89 -11.52 -27.14
CA GLN A 26 -29.04 -11.19 -28.55
C GLN A 26 -28.12 -12.04 -29.43
N ASP A 27 -26.84 -12.13 -29.06
CA ASP A 27 -25.86 -12.98 -29.74
C ASP A 27 -26.30 -14.46 -29.74
N LEU A 28 -26.79 -14.97 -28.60
CA LEU A 28 -27.22 -16.36 -28.46
C LEU A 28 -28.47 -16.66 -29.29
N ASN A 29 -29.47 -15.76 -29.29
CA ASN A 29 -30.68 -15.91 -30.09
C ASN A 29 -30.37 -15.92 -31.59
N SER A 30 -29.46 -15.06 -32.05
CA SER A 30 -29.05 -15.03 -33.46
C SER A 30 -28.42 -16.36 -33.91
N ASN A 31 -27.69 -17.02 -33.01
CA ASN A 31 -27.04 -18.30 -33.28
C ASN A 31 -28.02 -19.48 -33.20
N LEU A 32 -28.97 -19.46 -32.27
CA LEU A 32 -30.02 -20.49 -32.16
C LEU A 32 -30.85 -20.60 -33.44
N SER A 33 -31.09 -19.48 -34.12
CA SER A 33 -31.76 -19.48 -35.44
C SER A 33 -30.99 -20.28 -36.50
N ASN A 34 -29.65 -20.35 -36.40
CA ASN A 34 -28.81 -21.09 -37.35
C ASN A 34 -28.83 -22.61 -37.12
N LEU A 35 -29.28 -23.09 -35.96
CA LEU A 35 -29.42 -24.53 -35.68
C LEU A 35 -30.52 -25.21 -36.51
N GLN A 36 -31.41 -24.42 -37.14
CA GLN A 36 -32.44 -24.92 -38.04
C GLN A 36 -31.85 -25.54 -39.31
N PHE A 37 -30.62 -25.18 -39.69
CA PHE A 37 -29.95 -25.66 -40.90
C PHE A 37 -29.10 -26.92 -40.69
N CYS A 38 -29.01 -27.44 -39.46
CA CYS A 38 -28.29 -28.68 -39.16
C CYS A 38 -29.15 -29.91 -39.49
N ASN A 39 -28.55 -30.91 -40.15
CA ASN A 39 -29.26 -32.07 -40.68
C ASN A 39 -29.43 -33.21 -39.66
N SER A 40 -28.46 -33.39 -38.76
CA SER A 40 -28.50 -34.40 -37.69
C SER A 40 -28.81 -33.79 -36.32
N PHE A 41 -29.43 -34.58 -35.44
CA PHE A 41 -29.61 -34.20 -34.03
C PHE A 41 -28.25 -34.01 -33.32
N GLU A 42 -27.28 -34.86 -33.62
CA GLU A 42 -25.95 -34.80 -33.03
C GLU A 42 -25.21 -33.52 -33.45
N ASP A 43 -25.34 -33.12 -34.71
CA ASP A 43 -24.78 -31.87 -35.23
C ASP A 43 -25.41 -30.65 -34.55
N LYS A 44 -26.72 -30.68 -34.25
CA LYS A 44 -27.42 -29.61 -33.52
C LYS A 44 -26.88 -29.46 -32.10
N VAL A 45 -26.67 -30.58 -31.40
CA VAL A 45 -26.14 -30.59 -30.03
C VAL A 45 -24.72 -30.06 -30.00
N ASN A 46 -23.85 -30.53 -30.90
CA ASN A 46 -22.46 -30.09 -30.97
C ASN A 46 -22.36 -28.60 -31.32
N THR A 47 -23.10 -28.16 -32.34
CA THR A 47 -23.12 -26.75 -32.76
C THR A 47 -23.65 -25.84 -31.65
N PHE A 48 -24.66 -26.27 -30.91
CA PHE A 48 -25.18 -25.53 -29.76
C PHE A 48 -24.15 -25.40 -28.64
N GLN A 49 -23.49 -26.51 -28.28
CA GLN A 49 -22.47 -26.53 -27.23
C GLN A 49 -21.27 -25.63 -27.59
N ASP A 50 -20.79 -25.72 -28.82
CA ASP A 50 -19.67 -24.91 -29.31
C ASP A 50 -20.03 -23.43 -29.35
N SER A 51 -21.23 -23.11 -29.82
CA SER A 51 -21.72 -21.74 -29.88
C SER A 51 -21.88 -21.14 -28.49
N LEU A 52 -22.48 -21.89 -27.54
CA LEU A 52 -22.56 -21.49 -26.15
C LEU A 52 -21.19 -21.19 -25.58
N LYS A 53 -20.23 -22.10 -25.76
CA LYS A 53 -18.86 -21.94 -25.28
C LYS A 53 -18.19 -20.71 -25.89
N TYR A 54 -18.41 -20.46 -27.18
CA TYR A 54 -17.87 -19.30 -27.88
C TYR A 54 -18.42 -17.98 -27.31
N TYR A 55 -19.75 -17.81 -27.28
CA TYR A 55 -20.36 -16.57 -26.79
C TYR A 55 -20.13 -16.35 -25.30
N TYR A 56 -20.11 -17.43 -24.51
CA TYR A 56 -19.76 -17.34 -23.10
C TYR A 56 -18.33 -16.84 -22.90
N ASN A 57 -17.36 -17.33 -23.68
CA ASN A 57 -15.99 -16.81 -23.65
C ASN A 57 -15.86 -15.39 -24.23
N LYS A 58 -16.66 -15.02 -25.22
CA LYS A 58 -16.69 -13.66 -25.80
C LYS A 58 -17.15 -12.63 -24.76
N HIS A 59 -18.23 -12.91 -24.03
CA HIS A 59 -18.84 -11.98 -23.08
C HIS A 59 -18.26 -12.07 -21.67
N ALA A 60 -17.75 -13.23 -21.28
CA ALA A 60 -17.10 -13.46 -20.00
C ALA A 60 -15.79 -14.22 -20.22
N PRO A 61 -14.72 -13.56 -20.68
CA PRO A 61 -13.49 -14.26 -21.05
C PRO A 61 -12.86 -14.96 -19.85
N LEU A 62 -12.35 -16.17 -20.09
CA LEU A 62 -11.63 -16.95 -19.11
C LEU A 62 -10.32 -16.24 -18.74
N LYS A 63 -10.21 -15.75 -17.51
CA LYS A 63 -9.00 -15.09 -17.01
C LYS A 63 -8.30 -15.97 -15.97
N GLN A 64 -7.01 -16.16 -16.19
CA GLN A 64 -6.10 -16.71 -15.19
C GLN A 64 -5.46 -15.53 -14.45
N SER A 65 -5.99 -15.21 -13.27
CA SER A 65 -5.34 -14.24 -12.41
C SER A 65 -4.23 -14.94 -11.63
N LYS A 66 -2.99 -14.48 -11.82
CA LYS A 66 -1.91 -14.82 -10.90
C LYS A 66 -2.22 -14.14 -9.56
N ILE A 67 -2.47 -14.94 -8.53
CA ILE A 67 -2.55 -14.41 -7.17
C ILE A 67 -1.12 -14.03 -6.80
N GLN A 68 -0.83 -12.73 -6.78
CA GLN A 68 0.39 -12.24 -6.16
C GLN A 68 0.22 -12.44 -4.65
N TYR A 69 0.86 -13.47 -4.12
CA TYR A 69 1.03 -13.59 -2.68
C TYR A 69 2.04 -12.53 -2.28
N ASN A 70 1.53 -11.40 -1.79
CA ASN A 70 2.37 -10.48 -1.04
C ASN A 70 2.87 -11.26 0.17
N GLU A 71 4.18 -11.47 0.24
CA GLU A 71 4.80 -12.07 1.41
C GLU A 71 4.39 -11.24 2.62
N ARG A 72 3.94 -11.93 3.68
CA ARG A 72 3.58 -11.24 4.90
C ARG A 72 4.85 -10.54 5.42
N PRO A 73 4.75 -9.29 5.89
CA PRO A 73 5.90 -8.64 6.51
C PRO A 73 6.47 -9.53 7.61
N ILE A 74 7.79 -9.64 7.69
CA ILE A 74 8.46 -10.58 8.60
C ILE A 74 8.16 -10.25 10.08
N TRP A 75 7.98 -8.96 10.40
CA TRP A 75 7.58 -8.50 11.73
C TRP A 75 6.13 -8.85 12.12
N LEU A 76 5.34 -9.39 11.19
CA LEU A 76 3.93 -9.70 11.41
C LEU A 76 3.77 -11.05 12.11
N ASP A 77 3.91 -11.04 13.43
CA ASP A 77 3.79 -12.22 14.28
C ASP A 77 2.37 -12.82 14.33
N HIS A 78 2.29 -14.11 14.67
CA HIS A 78 1.01 -14.81 14.83
C HIS A 78 0.10 -14.15 15.86
N ASP A 79 0.66 -13.73 17.00
CA ASP A 79 -0.10 -13.07 18.08
C ASP A 79 -0.79 -11.80 17.59
N TYR A 80 -0.09 -10.98 16.80
CA TYR A 80 -0.67 -9.78 16.22
C TYR A 80 -1.78 -10.11 15.23
N VAL A 81 -1.63 -11.18 14.45
CA VAL A 81 -2.69 -11.65 13.53
C VAL A 81 -3.95 -12.05 14.30
N VAL A 82 -3.81 -12.71 15.46
CA VAL A 82 -4.93 -13.08 16.34
C VAL A 82 -5.64 -11.83 16.87
N GLN A 83 -4.88 -10.86 17.38
CA GLN A 83 -5.45 -9.59 17.89
C GLN A 83 -6.15 -8.79 16.79
N ARG A 84 -5.58 -8.77 15.58
CA ARG A 84 -6.21 -8.15 14.41
C ARG A 84 -7.51 -8.86 14.01
N ALA A 85 -7.57 -10.19 14.13
CA ALA A 85 -8.80 -10.96 13.89
C ALA A 85 -9.88 -10.63 14.93
N LEU A 86 -9.50 -10.53 16.20
CA LEU A 86 -10.39 -10.11 17.29
C LEU A 86 -10.93 -8.69 17.06
N ARG A 87 -10.08 -7.74 16.65
CA ARG A 87 -10.51 -6.39 16.27
C ARG A 87 -11.60 -6.41 15.21
N ARG A 88 -11.43 -7.22 14.15
CA ARG A 88 -12.44 -7.35 13.09
C ARG A 88 -13.72 -8.02 13.57
N LYS A 89 -13.64 -8.95 14.53
CA LYS A 89 -14.81 -9.56 15.16
C LYS A 89 -15.61 -8.51 15.93
N LEU A 90 -14.94 -7.74 16.80
CA LEU A 90 -15.58 -6.67 17.58
C LEU A 90 -16.17 -5.57 16.69
N GLU A 91 -15.47 -5.19 15.62
CA GLU A 91 -15.99 -4.23 14.64
C GLU A 91 -17.32 -4.70 14.01
N ARG A 92 -17.41 -5.98 13.63
CA ARG A 92 -18.64 -6.55 13.07
C ARG A 92 -19.77 -6.60 14.09
N ILE A 93 -19.45 -6.90 15.35
CA ILE A 93 -20.43 -6.91 16.44
C ILE A 93 -20.97 -5.49 16.63
N TYR A 94 -20.10 -4.50 16.83
CA TYR A 94 -20.47 -3.10 16.97
C TYR A 94 -21.31 -2.59 15.78
N LYS A 95 -20.92 -2.91 14.54
CA LYS A 95 -21.71 -2.53 13.35
C LYS A 95 -23.12 -3.12 13.33
N ARG A 96 -23.33 -4.27 13.98
CA ARG A 96 -24.63 -4.94 14.07
C ARG A 96 -25.46 -4.42 15.24
N THR A 97 -24.86 -4.22 16.40
CA THR A 97 -25.58 -3.89 17.65
C THR A 97 -25.68 -2.40 17.90
N GLN A 98 -24.69 -1.61 17.44
CA GLN A 98 -24.54 -0.17 17.71
C GLN A 98 -24.59 0.19 19.20
N SER A 99 -24.24 -0.77 20.07
CA SER A 99 -24.19 -0.57 21.52
C SER A 99 -22.91 0.18 21.92
N LEU A 100 -23.01 1.00 22.97
CA LEU A 100 -21.90 1.74 23.55
C LEU A 100 -20.83 0.79 24.15
N GLU A 101 -21.25 -0.34 24.71
CA GLU A 101 -20.34 -1.36 25.24
C GLU A 101 -19.51 -2.01 24.11
N ASP A 102 -20.15 -2.36 23.00
CA ASP A 102 -19.48 -2.93 21.84
C ASP A 102 -18.55 -1.91 21.16
N GLU A 103 -18.94 -0.62 21.17
CA GLU A 103 -18.09 0.48 20.70
C GLU A 103 -16.82 0.59 21.54
N LEU A 104 -16.95 0.56 22.86
CA LEU A 104 -15.84 0.66 23.80
C LEU A 104 -14.89 -0.54 23.63
N ASN A 105 -15.42 -1.76 23.56
CA ASN A 105 -14.64 -2.96 23.30
C ASN A 105 -13.87 -2.89 21.97
N PHE A 106 -14.53 -2.43 20.89
CA PHE A 106 -13.86 -2.23 19.61
C PHE A 106 -12.76 -1.17 19.68
N LYS A 107 -13.01 -0.03 20.33
CA LYS A 107 -12.01 1.06 20.49
C LYS A 107 -10.80 0.60 21.30
N MET A 108 -11.01 -0.11 22.40
CA MET A 108 -9.93 -0.68 23.21
C MET A 108 -9.07 -1.66 22.40
N GLN A 109 -9.71 -2.60 21.68
CA GLN A 109 -8.99 -3.55 20.83
C GLN A 109 -8.24 -2.85 19.69
N ARG A 110 -8.81 -1.79 19.12
CA ARG A 110 -8.15 -0.98 18.10
C ARG A 110 -6.90 -0.30 18.65
N ALA A 111 -6.97 0.29 19.85
CA ALA A 111 -5.82 0.91 20.51
C ALA A 111 -4.73 -0.13 20.82
N GLN A 112 -5.10 -1.28 21.38
CA GLN A 112 -4.16 -2.37 21.63
C GLN A 112 -3.47 -2.86 20.35
N CYS A 113 -4.22 -3.02 19.25
CA CYS A 113 -3.63 -3.37 17.96
C CYS A 113 -2.65 -2.29 17.46
N ALA A 114 -2.89 -1.01 17.72
CA ALA A 114 -1.98 0.06 17.32
C ALA A 114 -0.67 0.01 18.10
N LEU A 115 -0.75 -0.19 19.43
CA LEU A 115 0.42 -0.36 20.30
C LEU A 115 1.26 -1.58 19.86
N LEU A 116 0.61 -2.73 19.65
CA LEU A 116 1.28 -3.95 19.22
C LEU A 116 1.99 -3.78 17.87
N VAL A 117 1.42 -3.03 16.91
CA VAL A 117 2.15 -2.76 15.65
C VAL A 117 3.42 -1.97 15.94
N GLY A 118 3.32 -0.91 16.73
CA GLY A 118 4.47 -0.08 17.09
C GLY A 118 5.59 -0.91 17.70
N GLU A 119 5.28 -1.69 18.74
CA GLU A 119 6.24 -2.56 19.43
C GLU A 119 6.88 -3.60 18.51
N LYS A 120 6.08 -4.26 17.66
CA LYS A 120 6.58 -5.32 16.77
C LYS A 120 7.46 -4.76 15.65
N VAL A 121 7.06 -3.63 15.08
CA VAL A 121 7.82 -2.91 14.05
C VAL A 121 9.14 -2.42 14.64
N ASP A 122 9.09 -1.76 15.80
CA ASP A 122 10.27 -1.24 16.47
C ASP A 122 11.25 -2.36 16.84
N LYS A 123 10.78 -3.41 17.52
CA LYS A 123 11.61 -4.57 17.88
C LYS A 123 12.28 -5.20 16.68
N TYR A 124 11.55 -5.35 15.57
CA TYR A 124 12.11 -5.94 14.35
C TYR A 124 13.21 -5.08 13.73
N TYR A 125 12.94 -3.79 13.52
CA TYR A 125 13.92 -2.91 12.87
C TYR A 125 15.10 -2.58 13.78
N SER A 126 14.87 -2.39 15.08
CA SER A 126 15.93 -2.21 16.07
C SER A 126 16.86 -3.43 16.11
N GLY A 127 16.32 -4.66 16.11
CA GLY A 127 17.14 -5.88 16.01
C GLY A 127 17.91 -6.00 14.70
N MET A 128 17.32 -5.58 13.57
CA MET A 128 18.00 -5.57 12.27
C MET A 128 19.14 -4.52 12.20
N ILE A 129 18.95 -3.36 12.83
CA ILE A 129 19.99 -2.32 12.94
C ILE A 129 21.15 -2.86 13.79
N GLU A 130 20.84 -3.45 14.93
CA GLU A 130 21.85 -4.02 15.83
C GLU A 130 22.63 -5.17 15.15
N SER A 131 21.93 -6.04 14.43
CA SER A 131 22.54 -7.12 13.63
C SER A 131 23.40 -6.60 12.47
N SER A 132 23.20 -5.36 12.05
CA SER A 132 23.96 -4.70 10.98
C SER A 132 25.11 -3.82 11.50
N LYS A 133 25.37 -3.82 12.82
CA LYS A 133 26.44 -3.04 13.43
C LYS A 133 27.79 -3.37 12.79
N GLY A 134 28.48 -2.36 12.28
CA GLY A 134 29.76 -2.51 11.56
C GLY A 134 29.62 -2.76 10.05
N ASN A 135 28.40 -2.90 9.50
CA ASN A 135 28.16 -3.02 8.06
C ASN A 135 27.19 -1.93 7.58
N SER A 136 27.75 -0.76 7.24
CA SER A 136 26.95 0.37 6.73
C SER A 136 26.15 0.00 5.47
N ARG A 137 26.70 -0.88 4.61
CA ARG A 137 26.05 -1.31 3.37
C ARG A 137 24.74 -2.08 3.61
N SER A 138 24.66 -2.90 4.66
CA SER A 138 23.42 -3.60 5.00
C SER A 138 22.36 -2.64 5.56
N LEU A 139 22.78 -1.67 6.36
CA LEU A 139 21.91 -0.61 6.89
C LEU A 139 21.30 0.24 5.76
N PHE A 140 22.11 0.70 4.82
CA PHE A 140 21.63 1.49 3.67
C PHE A 140 20.70 0.68 2.77
N LYS A 141 21.00 -0.60 2.50
CA LYS A 141 20.07 -1.49 1.77
C LYS A 141 18.72 -1.65 2.49
N MET A 142 18.72 -1.70 3.82
CA MET A 142 17.48 -1.76 4.60
C MET A 142 16.70 -0.45 4.49
N TYR A 143 17.37 0.68 4.60
CA TYR A 143 16.77 2.00 4.41
C TYR A 143 16.16 2.16 3.00
N GLU A 144 16.89 1.78 1.95
CA GLU A 144 16.40 1.79 0.57
C GLU A 144 15.10 0.99 0.41
N LYS A 145 15.03 -0.19 1.05
CA LYS A 145 13.81 -1.01 1.06
C LYS A 145 12.65 -0.34 1.79
N MET A 146 12.91 0.36 2.90
CA MET A 146 11.87 1.08 3.65
C MET A 146 11.33 2.30 2.91
N VAL A 147 12.20 3.05 2.25
CA VAL A 147 11.85 4.27 1.50
C VAL A 147 11.23 3.95 0.14
N GLY A 148 11.34 2.70 -0.34
CA GLY A 148 10.81 2.32 -1.65
C GLY A 148 11.69 2.77 -2.82
N ASN A 149 12.94 3.16 -2.53
CA ASN A 149 13.99 3.43 -3.52
C ASN A 149 14.58 2.12 -4.10
N THR A 150 13.73 1.13 -4.34
CA THR A 150 14.15 -0.04 -5.11
C THR A 150 14.44 0.43 -6.53
N LYS A 151 15.53 -0.06 -7.13
CA LYS A 151 16.00 0.33 -8.48
C LYS A 151 14.92 0.29 -9.58
N SER A 152 13.80 -0.42 -9.35
CA SER A 152 12.61 -0.43 -10.21
C SER A 152 11.76 0.84 -10.19
N SER A 153 11.86 1.67 -9.14
CA SER A 153 11.13 2.93 -8.97
C SER A 153 11.96 4.14 -9.39
N GLN A 154 13.26 3.95 -9.61
CA GLN A 154 14.10 4.94 -10.28
C GLN A 154 14.04 4.70 -11.78
N SER A 155 12.98 5.17 -12.43
CA SER A 155 13.19 5.80 -13.73
C SER A 155 14.02 7.05 -13.44
N SER A 156 15.34 6.90 -13.36
CA SER A 156 16.26 8.04 -13.40
C SER A 156 16.25 8.60 -14.82
N GLU A 157 15.08 9.06 -15.26
CA GLU A 157 15.00 9.89 -16.45
C GLU A 157 15.58 11.23 -16.02
N LEU A 158 16.89 11.37 -16.25
CA LEU A 158 17.50 12.67 -16.37
C LEU A 158 16.60 13.52 -17.28
N PRO A 159 16.42 14.82 -17.00
CA PRO A 159 15.61 15.67 -17.86
C PRO A 159 16.13 15.59 -19.30
N ASP A 160 15.26 15.15 -20.23
CA ASP A 160 15.65 14.98 -21.63
C ASP A 160 16.08 16.32 -22.23
N ILE A 161 17.29 16.37 -22.77
CA ILE A 161 17.87 17.57 -23.39
C ILE A 161 16.95 18.11 -24.50
N GLU A 162 16.31 17.22 -25.26
CA GLU A 162 15.40 17.58 -26.35
C GLU A 162 14.09 18.17 -25.85
N LYS A 163 13.55 17.70 -24.71
CA LYS A 163 12.32 18.23 -24.12
C LYS A 163 12.53 19.59 -23.44
N HIS A 164 13.76 19.89 -23.02
CA HIS A 164 14.08 21.07 -22.21
C HIS A 164 14.82 22.18 -22.98
N GLY A 165 14.81 22.15 -24.32
CA GLY A 165 15.30 23.27 -25.13
C GLY A 165 16.82 23.35 -25.28
N GLY A 166 17.52 22.20 -25.18
CA GLY A 166 18.95 22.08 -25.42
C GLY A 166 19.85 22.31 -24.19
N ASN A 167 21.16 22.17 -24.41
CA ASN A 167 22.16 22.11 -23.33
C ASN A 167 22.20 23.34 -22.42
N LEU A 168 22.04 24.55 -22.98
CA LEU A 168 22.10 25.79 -22.21
C LEU A 168 20.88 25.95 -21.28
N ALA A 169 19.69 25.63 -21.79
CA ALA A 169 18.46 25.70 -21.02
C ALA A 169 18.46 24.65 -19.89
N LEU A 170 18.98 23.44 -20.15
CA LEU A 170 19.17 22.42 -19.13
C LEU A 170 20.20 22.82 -18.07
N ALA A 171 21.34 23.41 -18.47
CA ALA A 171 22.35 23.91 -17.54
C ALA A 171 21.78 25.01 -16.63
N ASN A 172 21.01 25.94 -17.19
CA ASN A 172 20.33 26.98 -16.42
C ASN A 172 19.28 26.40 -15.48
N LEU A 173 18.53 25.38 -15.90
CA LEU A 173 17.58 24.67 -15.05
C LEU A 173 18.29 24.03 -13.84
N PHE A 174 19.40 23.33 -14.06
CA PHE A 174 20.20 22.76 -12.98
C PHE A 174 20.76 23.85 -12.05
N ASN A 175 21.35 24.90 -12.61
CA ASN A 175 21.89 26.00 -11.82
C ASN A 175 20.81 26.64 -10.94
N ASN A 176 19.64 26.94 -11.49
CA ASN A 176 18.52 27.49 -10.73
C ASN A 176 18.02 26.53 -9.65
N TYR A 177 17.96 25.23 -9.94
CA TYR A 177 17.58 24.23 -8.95
C TYR A 177 18.54 24.22 -7.75
N PHE A 178 19.85 24.14 -8.02
CA PHE A 178 20.86 24.05 -6.95
C PHE A 178 20.99 25.37 -6.19
N ILE A 179 20.95 26.52 -6.87
CA ILE A 179 20.95 27.84 -6.22
C ILE A 179 19.75 27.95 -5.27
N ASN A 180 18.56 27.56 -5.71
CA ASN A 180 17.37 27.58 -4.86
C ASN A 180 17.49 26.63 -3.67
N LYS A 181 18.04 25.42 -3.86
CA LYS A 181 18.25 24.47 -2.76
C LYS A 181 19.24 25.00 -1.72
N VAL A 182 20.35 25.60 -2.15
CA VAL A 182 21.33 26.24 -1.26
C VAL A 182 20.68 27.40 -0.52
N ALA A 183 19.94 28.28 -1.20
CA ALA A 183 19.26 29.40 -0.57
C ALA A 183 18.23 28.95 0.49
N ILE A 184 17.46 27.89 0.22
CA ILE A 184 16.52 27.30 1.19
C ILE A 184 17.28 26.74 2.40
N ALA A 185 18.37 26.01 2.17
CA ALA A 185 19.19 25.44 3.23
C ALA A 185 19.82 26.53 4.11
N SER A 186 20.39 27.59 3.51
CA SER A 186 20.95 28.73 4.24
C SER A 186 19.89 29.45 5.08
N LYS A 187 18.71 29.75 4.52
CA LYS A 187 17.60 30.35 5.28
C LYS A 187 17.15 29.48 6.45
N HIS A 188 17.10 28.16 6.25
CA HIS A 188 16.75 27.24 7.32
C HIS A 188 17.81 27.27 8.44
N ILE A 189 19.09 27.27 8.10
CA ILE A 189 20.19 27.37 9.08
C ILE A 189 20.11 28.69 9.85
N GLU A 190 19.93 29.82 9.15
CA GLU A 190 19.77 31.13 9.77
C GLU A 190 18.57 31.20 10.72
N SER A 191 17.44 30.60 10.33
CA SER A 191 16.25 30.52 11.19
C SER A 191 16.48 29.70 12.45
N GLN A 192 17.29 28.64 12.39
CA GLN A 192 17.65 27.84 13.55
C GLN A 192 18.63 28.55 14.49
N LEU A 193 19.59 29.30 13.94
CA LEU A 193 20.49 30.14 14.73
C LEU A 193 19.75 31.28 15.43
N HIS A 194 18.73 31.86 14.79
CA HIS A 194 17.92 32.91 15.40
C HIS A 194 17.07 32.39 16.58
N LEU A 195 16.63 31.13 16.56
CA LEU A 195 15.95 30.50 17.69
C LEU A 195 16.89 30.20 18.87
N GLN A 196 18.17 29.90 18.61
CA GLN A 196 19.17 29.68 19.67
C GLN A 196 19.58 30.98 20.38
N ASN A 197 19.64 32.10 19.66
CA ASN A 197 19.99 33.40 20.25
C ASN A 197 18.90 34.00 21.17
N VAL A 198 17.65 33.50 21.13
CA VAL A 198 16.58 33.93 22.06
C VAL A 198 16.64 33.16 23.39
N SER A 199 17.14 31.92 23.38
CA SER A 199 17.36 31.10 24.58
C SER A 199 18.53 31.56 25.46
N ASP A 200 19.45 32.38 24.93
CA ASP A 200 20.62 32.90 25.67
C ASP A 200 20.37 34.23 26.41
N LEU A 201 19.15 34.76 26.41
CA LEU A 201 18.77 35.95 27.19
C LEU A 201 17.90 35.66 28.43
N SER A 202 17.79 34.41 28.88
CA SER A 202 17.19 34.10 30.18
C SER A 202 18.25 34.13 31.29
N PRO A 203 18.10 34.95 32.35
CA PRO A 203 19.03 34.95 33.46
C PRO A 203 18.98 33.60 34.20
N PRO A 204 20.11 33.08 34.70
CA PRO A 204 20.14 31.83 35.45
C PRO A 204 19.66 32.09 36.87
N GLY A 205 18.50 31.56 37.22
CA GLY A 205 18.08 31.38 38.61
C GLY A 205 16.63 31.76 38.86
N ILE A 206 15.76 30.75 38.91
CA ILE A 206 14.89 30.43 40.06
C ILE A 206 14.28 29.04 39.79
N LEU A 207 14.73 28.10 40.62
CA LEU A 207 14.07 26.89 41.16
C LEU A 207 13.24 25.97 40.25
N ALA A 208 13.66 24.71 40.34
CA ALA A 208 12.88 23.51 40.07
C ALA A 208 11.50 23.51 40.74
N THR A 209 10.67 22.59 40.22
CA THR A 209 9.37 22.09 40.69
C THR A 209 8.14 22.90 40.31
N VAL A 210 7.50 22.52 39.19
CA VAL A 210 6.15 21.92 39.24
C VAL A 210 6.07 20.78 38.21
N ASN A 211 5.70 19.61 38.72
CA ASN A 211 5.43 18.36 38.03
C ASN A 211 4.31 18.48 36.97
N GLU A 212 4.36 17.56 36.01
CA GLU A 212 3.21 16.87 35.42
C GLU A 212 1.96 17.70 35.09
N VAL A 213 1.86 18.22 33.87
CA VAL A 213 0.70 18.09 32.95
C VAL A 213 1.13 18.74 31.62
N SER A 214 1.73 17.97 30.70
CA SER A 214 1.70 18.32 29.25
C SER A 214 2.12 17.18 28.31
N GLU A 215 2.34 15.94 28.78
CA GLU A 215 2.50 14.77 27.89
C GLU A 215 1.25 14.46 27.03
N ASN A 216 0.18 15.27 27.10
CA ASN A 216 -1.08 15.05 26.39
C ASN A 216 -1.30 15.89 25.12
N ILE A 217 -0.31 16.58 24.54
CA ILE A 217 -0.53 17.36 23.31
C ILE A 217 0.16 16.78 22.05
N HIS A 218 1.09 15.82 22.18
CA HIS A 218 1.89 15.40 21.02
C HIS A 218 1.36 14.21 20.20
N TYR A 219 0.24 13.59 20.58
CA TYR A 219 -0.32 12.43 19.84
C TYR A 219 -1.66 12.66 19.14
N LEU A 220 -2.22 13.89 19.14
CA LEU A 220 -3.55 14.16 18.57
C LEU A 220 -3.59 15.13 17.37
N SER A 221 -2.47 15.38 16.69
CA SER A 221 -2.43 16.33 15.55
C SER A 221 -1.99 15.78 14.18
N ARG A 222 -1.72 14.48 14.02
CA ARG A 222 -1.50 13.87 12.69
C ARG A 222 -2.41 12.68 12.45
N PHE A 223 -3.64 12.97 12.05
CA PHE A 223 -4.46 12.28 11.02
C PHE A 223 -5.92 12.74 11.20
N LYS A 224 -6.22 13.94 10.70
CA LYS A 224 -7.57 14.37 10.31
C LYS A 224 -7.67 14.27 8.78
N LEU A 225 -8.43 13.28 8.32
CA LEU A 225 -9.52 13.32 7.33
C LEU A 225 -9.88 11.88 6.95
#